data_AF-A0A2U1K0D7-F1
#
_entry.id   AF-A0A2U1K0D7-F1
#
_cell.length_a   1.000
_cell.length_b   1.000
_cell.length_c   1.000
_cell.angle_alpha   90.00
_cell.angle_beta   90.00
_cell.angle_gamma   90.00
#
_symmetry.space_group_name_H-M   'P 1'
#
loop_
_entity.id
_entity.type
_entity.pdbx_description
1 polymer ?
#
loop_
_entity_poly.entity_id
_entity_poly.type
_entity_poly.pdbx_seq_one_letter_code
_entity_poly.pdbx_strand_id
1 'polypeptide(L)' 'MARDTELQTQKKHEIVAYFNKLSTVMDLGVKKYTIAYCTAATAQKFYLRPKTVEAYIYR' A
#
# COMPACT_ATOMS: atom_id res chain seq x y z
N MET A 1 -2.51 -16.72 -21.31
CA MET A 1 -3.20 -16.27 -20.07
C MET A 1 -2.30 -16.27 -18.82
N ALA A 2 -0.98 -16.48 -18.91
CA ALA A 2 -0.05 -16.43 -17.76
C ALA A 2 0.59 -15.04 -17.50
N ARG A 3 0.58 -14.13 -18.49
CA ARG A 3 1.15 -12.77 -18.36
C ARG A 3 0.37 -11.87 -17.39
N ASP A 4 -0.93 -12.11 -17.24
CA ASP A 4 -1.81 -11.26 -16.41
C ASP A 4 -1.59 -11.48 -14.91
N THR A 5 -1.34 -12.73 -14.49
CA THR A 5 -1.12 -13.08 -13.09
C THR A 5 0.17 -12.49 -12.54
N GLU A 6 1.25 -12.47 -13.35
CA GLU A 6 2.51 -11.85 -12.96
C GLU A 6 2.36 -10.33 -12.82
N LEU A 7 1.69 -9.67 -13.77
CA LEU A 7 1.38 -8.25 -13.73
C LEU A 7 0.53 -7.86 -12.51
N GLN A 8 -0.46 -8.67 -12.15
CA GLN A 8 -1.27 -8.45 -10.94
C GLN A 8 -0.46 -8.64 -9.65
N THR A 9 0.42 -9.64 -9.63
CA THR A 9 1.30 -9.91 -8.48
C THR A 9 2.29 -8.77 -8.29
N GLN A 10 2.88 -8.28 -9.38
CA GLN A 10 3.79 -7.14 -9.36
C GLN A 10 3.11 -5.86 -8.86
N LYS A 11 1.88 -5.59 -9.31
CA LYS A 11 1.05 -4.49 -8.76
C LYS A 11 0.77 -4.66 -7.26
N LYS A 12 0.44 -5.87 -6.79
CA LYS A 12 0.24 -6.12 -5.34
C LYS A 12 1.53 -5.78 -4.57
N HIS A 13 2.69 -6.22 -5.06
CA HIS A 13 3.97 -5.91 -4.43
C HIS A 13 4.27 -4.41 -4.39
N GLU A 14 3.98 -3.67 -5.46
CA GLU A 14 4.17 -2.21 -5.49
C GLU A 14 3.28 -1.48 -4.48
N ILE A 15 2.01 -1.90 -4.35
CA ILE A 15 1.05 -1.34 -3.40
C ILE A 15 1.55 -1.56 -1.96
N VAL A 16 1.96 -2.79 -1.64
CA VAL A 16 2.48 -3.14 -0.31
C VAL A 16 3.80 -2.42 -0.02
N ALA A 17 4.70 -2.34 -1.00
CA ALA A 17 5.97 -1.61 -0.85
C ALA A 17 5.75 -0.12 -0.57
N TYR A 18 4.79 0.50 -1.26
CA TYR A 18 4.47 1.91 -1.03
C TYR A 18 3.84 2.15 0.34
N PHE A 19 2.90 1.30 0.76
CA PHE A 19 2.32 1.37 2.10
C PHE A 19 3.40 1.21 3.19
N ASN A 20 4.28 0.22 3.04
CA ASN A 20 5.37 0.00 3.98
C ASN A 20 6.33 1.19 4.02
N LYS A 21 6.68 1.77 2.87
CA LYS A 21 7.50 2.99 2.80
C LYS A 21 6.89 4.14 3.58
N LEU A 22 5.56 4.30 3.55
CA LEU A 22 4.87 5.33 4.34
C LEU A 22 4.83 4.95 5.83
N SER A 23 4.53 3.69 6.15
CA SER A 23 4.43 3.23 7.54
C SER A 23 5.77 3.20 8.28
N THR A 24 6.91 3.14 7.57
CA THR A 24 8.25 3.15 8.17
C THR A 24 8.82 4.55 8.34
N VAL A 25 8.17 5.59 7.82
CA VAL A 25 8.62 6.97 8.06
C VAL A 25 8.44 7.30 9.53
N MET A 26 9.57 7.52 10.20
CA MET A 26 9.62 8.01 11.57
C MET A 26 10.12 9.45 11.56
N ASP A 27 9.51 10.28 12.40
CA ASP A 27 9.90 11.66 12.63
C ASP A 27 10.00 11.85 14.15
N LEU A 28 11.15 12.34 14.62
CA LEU A 28 11.44 12.52 16.06
C LEU A 28 11.16 11.27 16.92
N GLY A 29 11.42 10.07 16.40
CA GLY A 29 11.23 8.81 17.11
C GLY A 29 9.79 8.28 17.17
N VAL A 30 8.84 8.96 16.51
CA VAL A 30 7.44 8.54 16.40
C VAL A 30 7.09 8.25 14.95
N LYS A 31 6.14 7.33 14.70
CA LYS A 31 5.60 7.13 13.35
C LYS A 31 5.01 8.44 12.83
N LYS A 32 5.54 8.93 11.72
CA LYS A 32 5.10 10.20 11.11
C LYS A 32 3.66 10.13 10.62
N TYR A 33 3.24 8.97 10.14
CA TYR A 33 1.93 8.77 9.53
C TYR A 33 1.14 7.69 10.26
N THR A 34 -0.16 7.93 10.43
CA THR A 34 -1.10 6.92 10.94
C THR A 34 -1.38 5.88 9.86
N ILE A 35 -1.78 4.68 10.28
CA ILE A 35 -2.17 3.59 9.36
C ILE A 35 -3.27 4.07 8.40
N ALA A 36 -4.28 4.79 8.91
CA ALA A 36 -5.36 5.35 8.10
C ALA A 36 -4.85 6.30 7.00
N TYR A 37 -3.88 7.16 7.32
CA TYR A 37 -3.24 8.04 6.33
C TYR A 37 -2.47 7.23 5.29
N CYS A 38 -1.67 6.24 5.71
CA CYS A 38 -0.92 5.38 4.79
C CYS A 38 -1.85 4.65 3.82
N THR A 39 -2.99 4.13 4.30
CA THR A 39 -4.00 3.47 3.47
C THR A 39 -4.63 4.45 2.48
N ALA A 40 -5.03 5.64 2.92
CA ALA A 40 -5.65 6.65 2.06
C ALA A 40 -4.68 7.17 0.98
N ALA A 41 -3.43 7.47 1.35
CA ALA A 41 -2.41 7.92 0.40
C ALA A 41 -2.05 6.83 -0.63
N THR A 42 -2.02 5.57 -0.20
CA THR A 42 -1.81 4.42 -1.10
C THR A 42 -3.00 4.24 -2.04
N ALA A 43 -4.23 4.34 -1.53
CA ALA A 43 -5.45 4.27 -2.33
C ALA A 43 -5.51 5.36 -3.41
N GLN A 44 -5.17 6.62 -3.06
CA GLN A 44 -5.10 7.72 -4.02
C GLN A 44 -4.04 7.49 -5.10
N LYS A 45 -2.83 7.05 -4.72
CA LYS A 45 -1.73 6.84 -5.65
C LYS A 45 -2.02 5.76 -6.70
N PHE A 46 -2.68 4.68 -6.30
CA PHE A 46 -2.98 3.55 -7.17
C PHE A 46 -4.40 3.59 -7.76
N TYR A 47 -5.16 4.68 -7.52
CA TYR A 47 -6.56 4.82 -7.93
C TYR A 47 -7.44 3.63 -7.48
N LEU A 48 -7.20 3.15 -6.26
CA LEU A 48 -7.91 2.03 -5.65
C LEU A 48 -8.83 2.50 -4.53
N ARG A 49 -9.80 1.66 -4.15
CA ARG A 49 -10.59 1.88 -2.93
C ARG A 49 -9.73 1.55 -1.70
N PRO A 50 -9.83 2.30 -0.58
CA PRO A 50 -9.11 2.00 0.66
C PRO A 50 -9.31 0.55 1.14
N LYS A 51 -10.54 0.04 1.04
CA LYS A 51 -10.89 -1.35 1.38
C LYS A 51 -10.12 -2.39 0.55
N THR A 52 -9.79 -2.08 -0.70
CA THR A 52 -9.00 -2.95 -1.57
C THR A 52 -7.53 -2.93 -1.16
N VAL A 53 -7.01 -1.76 -0.77
CA VAL A 53 -5.65 -1.62 -0.25
C VAL A 53 -5.48 -2.36 1.08
N GLU A 54 -6.45 -2.24 2.00
CA GLU A 54 -6.48 -3.04 3.24
C GLU A 54 -6.48 -4.54 2.95
N ALA A 55 -7.27 -4.99 1.98
CA ALA A 55 -7.27 -6.38 1.57
C ALA A 55 -5.93 -6.84 0.97
N TYR A 56 -5.12 -5.96 0.40
CA TYR A 56 -3.78 -6.32 -0.08
C TYR A 56 -2.72 -6.33 1.01
N ILE A 57 -2.91 -5.56 2.09
CA ILE A 57 -1.95 -5.42 3.19
C ILE A 57 -2.20 -6.45 4.29
N TYR A 58 -3.47 -6.69 4.64
CA TYR A 58 -3.86 -7.54 5.77
C TYR A 58 -4.31 -8.96 5.36
N ARG A 59 -4.30 -9.28 4.06
CA ARG A 59 -4.74 -10.57 3.51
C ARG A 59 -3.73 -11.15 2.53
#